data_AF-A0A7W0V8S9-F1
#
_entry.id   AF-A0A7W0V8S9-F1
#
_cell.length_a   1.000
_cell.length_b   1.000
_cell.length_c   1.000
_cell.angle_alpha   90.00
_cell.angle_beta   90.00
_cell.angle_gamma   90.00
#
_symmetry.space_group_name_H-M   'P 1'
#
loop_
_entity.id
_entity.type
_entity.pdbx_description
1 polymer ?
#
loop_
_entity_poly.entity_id
_entity_poly.type
_entity_poly.pdbx_seq_one_letter_code
_entity_poly.pdbx_strand_id
1 'polypeptide(L)'
;RKLRALSRAMPTLAHGFCFDDTMLNFASPLFSRLPASWNAQRALERLLETHLFGRLLGTRLVGAEHTLVGAETVRRLHRRGVAIGTHTLFPLGAMGTKQIAPSAMTEAEVDRLVELGVDWIETDDPERLQKLIG
;
A
#
# COMPACT_ATOMS: atom_id res chain seq x y z
N ARG A 1 -10.34 18.77 2.61
CA ARG A 1 -10.38 20.17 2.11
C ARG A 1 -8.98 20.76 1.89
N LYS A 2 -8.05 20.67 2.87
CA LYS A 2 -6.66 21.19 2.74
C LYS A 2 -5.84 20.51 1.61
N LEU A 3 -5.81 19.18 1.54
CA LEU A 3 -5.07 18.44 0.48
C LEU A 3 -5.54 18.80 -0.94
N ARG A 4 -6.86 18.94 -1.13
CA ARG A 4 -7.41 19.38 -2.43
C ARG A 4 -7.06 20.82 -2.77
N ALA A 5 -6.95 21.70 -1.77
CA ALA A 5 -6.50 23.08 -2.00
C ALA A 5 -5.01 23.12 -2.40
N LEU A 6 -4.18 22.32 -1.73
CA LEU A 6 -2.76 22.14 -2.06
C LEU A 6 -2.56 21.58 -3.47
N SER A 7 -3.28 20.53 -3.85
CA SER A 7 -3.18 19.92 -5.18
C SER A 7 -3.64 20.87 -6.30
N ARG A 8 -4.54 21.83 -6.01
CA ARG A 8 -4.88 22.92 -6.95
C ARG A 8 -3.79 23.98 -7.06
N ALA A 9 -3.10 24.28 -5.96
CA ALA A 9 -2.00 25.24 -5.93
C ALA A 9 -0.70 24.67 -6.53
N MET A 10 -0.52 23.35 -6.47
CA MET A 10 0.65 22.63 -6.94
C MET A 10 0.22 21.47 -7.84
N PRO A 11 0.09 21.70 -9.17
CA PRO A 11 -0.37 20.67 -10.11
C PRO A 11 0.49 19.40 -10.16
N THR A 12 1.75 19.50 -9.75
CA THR A 12 2.69 18.37 -9.64
C THR A 12 2.49 17.54 -8.37
N LEU A 13 1.73 18.03 -7.39
CA LEU A 13 1.46 17.34 -6.15
C LEU A 13 0.32 16.33 -6.33
N ALA A 14 0.71 15.05 -6.44
CA ALA A 14 -0.21 13.94 -6.28
C ALA A 14 -0.56 13.74 -4.80
N HIS A 15 -1.79 13.34 -4.52
CA HIS A 15 -2.22 12.90 -3.20
C HIS A 15 -3.01 11.60 -3.35
N GLY A 16 -2.99 10.77 -2.31
CA GLY A 16 -3.61 9.46 -2.31
C GLY A 16 -4.05 9.03 -0.92
N PHE A 17 -4.40 7.76 -0.80
CA PHE A 17 -4.71 7.10 0.46
C PHE A 17 -3.79 5.90 0.62
N CYS A 18 -3.32 5.64 1.85
CA CYS A 18 -2.48 4.48 2.16
C CYS A 18 -3.25 3.49 3.03
N PHE A 19 -3.23 2.22 2.66
CA PHE A 19 -3.76 1.12 3.46
C PHE A 19 -2.64 0.48 4.27
N ASP A 20 -2.86 0.34 5.57
CA ASP A 20 -1.96 -0.31 6.52
C ASP A 20 -2.69 -1.53 7.11
N ASP A 21 -1.99 -2.62 7.37
CA ASP A 21 -2.51 -3.79 8.08
C ASP A 21 -3.13 -3.41 9.44
N THR A 22 -2.64 -2.34 10.08
CA THR A 22 -3.25 -1.83 11.33
C THR A 22 -4.67 -1.30 11.14
N MET A 23 -5.11 -0.96 9.92
CA MET A 23 -6.50 -0.59 9.64
C MET A 23 -7.48 -1.76 9.87
N LEU A 24 -6.99 -3.01 9.84
CA LEU A 24 -7.77 -4.18 10.24
C LEU A 24 -8.09 -4.17 11.72
N ASN A 25 -7.20 -3.61 12.56
CA ASN A 25 -7.43 -3.49 14.00
C ASN A 25 -8.58 -2.52 14.31
N PHE A 26 -8.73 -1.46 13.51
CA PHE A 26 -9.84 -0.51 13.67
C PHE A 26 -11.21 -1.15 13.37
N ALA A 27 -11.25 -2.08 12.41
CA ALA A 27 -12.46 -2.82 12.05
C ALA A 27 -12.61 -4.15 12.78
N SER A 28 -11.65 -4.53 13.64
CA SER A 28 -11.67 -5.73 14.48
C SER A 28 -12.97 -5.91 15.27
N PRO A 29 -13.61 -4.86 15.85
CA PRO A 29 -14.90 -5.03 16.52
C PRO A 29 -16.02 -5.45 15.57
N LEU A 30 -16.03 -4.96 14.33
CA LEU A 30 -16.99 -5.39 13.30
C LEU A 30 -16.69 -6.79 12.78
N PHE A 31 -15.41 -7.16 12.67
CA PHE A 31 -14.97 -8.44 12.13
C PHE A 31 -14.91 -9.57 13.17
N SER A 32 -14.91 -9.26 14.46
CA SER A 32 -14.98 -10.23 15.56
C SER A 32 -16.24 -11.09 15.56
N ARG A 33 -17.27 -10.68 14.79
CA ARG A 33 -18.52 -11.42 14.60
C ARG A 33 -18.52 -12.33 13.36
N LEU A 34 -17.43 -12.31 12.58
CA LEU A 34 -17.30 -13.12 11.38
C LEU A 34 -16.56 -14.42 11.70
N PRO A 35 -16.90 -15.53 11.02
CA PRO A 35 -16.29 -16.83 11.29
C PRO A 35 -14.78 -16.80 11.07
N ALA A 36 -14.00 -17.58 11.83
CA ALA A 36 -12.54 -17.63 11.75
C ALA A 36 -11.97 -17.98 10.35
N SER A 37 -12.82 -18.46 9.43
CA SER A 37 -12.49 -18.64 8.01
C SER A 37 -12.41 -17.33 7.21
N TRP A 38 -12.72 -16.19 7.82
CA TRP A 38 -12.61 -14.89 7.17
C TRP A 38 -11.17 -14.43 7.11
N ASN A 39 -10.63 -14.37 5.90
CA ASN A 39 -9.30 -13.85 5.64
C ASN A 39 -9.36 -12.31 5.53
N ALA A 40 -9.08 -11.63 6.64
CA ALA A 40 -9.12 -10.17 6.75
C ALA A 40 -8.20 -9.46 5.74
N GLN A 41 -7.06 -10.07 5.42
CA GLN A 41 -6.13 -9.61 4.38
C GLN A 41 -6.82 -9.61 3.01
N ARG A 42 -7.48 -10.71 2.63
CA ARG A 42 -8.27 -10.77 1.38
C ARG A 42 -9.42 -9.78 1.33
N ALA A 43 -10.04 -9.46 2.47
CA ALA A 43 -11.08 -8.44 2.53
C ALA A 43 -10.48 -7.05 2.26
N LEU A 44 -9.29 -6.76 2.80
CA LEU A 44 -8.58 -5.51 2.59
C LEU A 44 -8.07 -5.39 1.15
N GLU A 45 -7.50 -6.46 0.59
CA GLU A 45 -7.13 -6.56 -0.82
C GLU A 45 -8.33 -6.24 -1.72
N ARG A 46 -9.49 -6.87 -1.47
CA ARG A 46 -10.72 -6.58 -2.23
C ARG A 46 -11.17 -5.13 -2.07
N LEU A 47 -11.06 -4.57 -0.87
CA LEU A 47 -11.42 -3.17 -0.62
C LEU A 47 -10.49 -2.22 -1.38
N LEU A 48 -9.19 -2.50 -1.37
CA LEU A 48 -8.17 -1.79 -2.14
C LEU A 48 -8.49 -1.89 -3.65
N GLU A 49 -8.81 -3.08 -4.15
CA GLU A 49 -9.20 -3.31 -5.54
C GLU A 49 -10.44 -2.53 -5.99
N THR A 50 -11.36 -2.17 -5.07
CA THR A 50 -12.54 -1.38 -5.43
C THR A 50 -12.21 0.08 -5.76
N HIS A 51 -11.04 0.57 -5.32
CA HIS A 51 -10.64 1.96 -5.43
C HIS A 51 -11.69 2.95 -4.85
N LEU A 52 -12.47 2.50 -3.85
CA LEU A 52 -13.54 3.29 -3.25
C LEU A 52 -13.02 4.59 -2.62
N PHE A 53 -11.93 4.50 -1.85
CA PHE A 53 -11.34 5.67 -1.20
C PHE A 53 -10.69 6.64 -2.19
N GLY A 54 -10.04 6.13 -3.24
CA GLY A 54 -9.50 6.99 -4.29
C GLY A 54 -10.60 7.76 -5.03
N ARG A 55 -11.72 7.10 -5.34
CA ARG A 55 -12.91 7.78 -5.88
C ARG A 55 -13.48 8.83 -4.92
N LEU A 56 -13.60 8.51 -3.64
CA LEU A 56 -14.12 9.44 -2.62
C LEU A 56 -13.20 10.68 -2.50
N LEU A 57 -11.89 10.47 -2.55
CA LEU A 57 -10.89 11.51 -2.41
C LEU A 57 -10.62 12.28 -3.71
N GLY A 58 -10.98 11.70 -4.86
CA GLY A 58 -10.70 12.25 -6.19
C GLY A 58 -9.26 12.00 -6.62
N THR A 59 -8.66 10.89 -6.21
CA THR A 59 -7.25 10.54 -6.45
C THR A 59 -7.14 9.30 -7.32
N ARG A 60 -6.09 9.23 -8.14
CA ARG A 60 -5.74 8.04 -8.94
C ARG A 60 -4.44 7.39 -8.45
N LEU A 61 -4.18 7.48 -7.15
CA LEU A 61 -2.98 6.98 -6.50
C LEU A 61 -3.36 6.35 -5.16
N VAL A 62 -2.82 5.17 -4.88
CA VAL A 62 -3.06 4.44 -3.63
C VAL A 62 -1.78 3.74 -3.13
N GLY A 63 -1.45 3.94 -1.86
CA GLY A 63 -0.40 3.17 -1.18
C GLY A 63 -0.99 1.98 -0.44
N ALA A 64 -0.24 0.90 -0.30
CA ALA A 64 -0.61 -0.23 0.55
C ALA A 64 0.63 -0.82 1.23
N GLU A 65 0.45 -1.54 2.33
CA GLU A 65 1.53 -2.35 2.89
C GLU A 65 1.92 -3.44 1.89
N HIS A 66 3.21 -3.77 1.81
CA HIS A 66 3.73 -4.67 0.77
C HIS A 66 3.07 -6.05 0.79
N THR A 67 2.64 -6.51 1.96
CA THR A 67 1.87 -7.74 2.21
C THR A 67 0.51 -7.77 1.54
N LEU A 68 -0.08 -6.60 1.26
CA LEU A 68 -1.39 -6.44 0.61
C LEU A 68 -1.30 -6.32 -0.92
N VAL A 69 -0.08 -6.21 -1.45
CA VAL A 69 0.14 -6.01 -2.88
C VAL A 69 0.28 -7.35 -3.58
N GLY A 70 -0.79 -7.79 -4.23
CA GLY A 70 -0.81 -8.97 -5.09
C GLY A 70 -0.97 -8.63 -6.58
N ALA A 71 -0.67 -9.59 -7.46
CA ALA A 71 -0.78 -9.45 -8.92
C ALA A 71 -2.17 -9.02 -9.39
N GLU A 72 -3.22 -9.61 -8.81
CA GLU A 72 -4.58 -9.26 -9.19
C GLU A 72 -4.93 -7.82 -8.76
N THR A 73 -4.45 -7.39 -7.60
CA THR A 73 -4.59 -6.01 -7.09
C THR A 73 -3.96 -5.02 -8.05
N VAL A 74 -2.68 -5.20 -8.40
CA VAL A 74 -1.96 -4.31 -9.32
C VAL A 74 -2.66 -4.26 -10.67
N ARG A 75 -2.94 -5.42 -11.27
CA ARG A 75 -3.64 -5.52 -12.56
C ARG A 75 -5.01 -4.82 -12.55
N ARG A 76 -5.77 -4.92 -11.46
CA ARG A 76 -7.09 -4.29 -11.31
C ARG A 76 -7.02 -2.78 -11.14
N LEU A 77 -6.01 -2.27 -10.44
CA LEU A 77 -5.82 -0.83 -10.25
C LEU A 77 -5.32 -0.18 -11.53
N HIS A 78 -4.33 -0.79 -12.19
CA HIS A 78 -3.83 -0.32 -13.48
C HIS A 78 -4.90 -0.29 -14.57
N ARG A 79 -5.77 -1.32 -14.67
CA ARG A 79 -6.93 -1.29 -15.58
C ARG A 79 -7.90 -0.13 -15.34
N ARG A 80 -7.87 0.47 -14.15
CA ARG A 80 -8.68 1.65 -13.79
C ARG A 80 -7.90 2.96 -13.90
N GLY A 81 -6.67 2.93 -14.40
CA GLY A 81 -5.77 4.08 -14.47
C GLY A 81 -5.38 4.61 -13.09
N VAL A 82 -5.25 3.71 -12.11
CA VAL A 82 -4.85 4.03 -10.73
C VAL A 82 -3.44 3.50 -10.51
N ALA A 83 -2.52 4.37 -10.09
CA ALA A 83 -1.18 3.98 -9.67
C ALA A 83 -1.21 3.39 -8.25
N ILE A 84 -0.43 2.33 -8.04
CA ILE A 84 -0.25 1.67 -6.75
C ILE A 84 1.23 1.59 -6.39
N GLY A 85 1.54 1.88 -5.14
CA GLY A 85 2.85 1.58 -4.59
C GLY A 85 2.75 1.08 -3.17
N THR A 86 3.92 0.81 -2.63
CA THR A 86 4.04 0.05 -1.39
C THR A 86 4.88 0.76 -0.34
N HIS A 87 4.66 0.43 0.93
CA HIS A 87 5.42 0.92 2.06
C HIS A 87 5.56 -0.15 3.16
N THR A 88 6.60 -0.14 4.01
CA THR A 88 7.93 0.49 3.83
C THR A 88 8.95 -0.65 3.82
N LEU A 89 9.79 -0.73 2.78
CA LEU A 89 10.87 -1.72 2.72
C LEU A 89 12.14 -1.21 3.42
N PHE A 90 12.95 -2.14 3.91
CA PHE A 90 14.18 -1.85 4.65
C PHE A 90 14.02 -0.80 5.76
N PRO A 91 13.00 -0.92 6.64
CA PRO A 91 12.78 0.04 7.70
C PRO A 91 14.01 0.21 8.59
N LEU A 92 14.45 1.45 8.80
CA LEU A 92 15.58 1.76 9.66
C LEU A 92 15.06 2.23 11.02
N GLY A 93 15.39 1.50 12.08
CA GLY A 93 15.02 1.87 13.43
C GLY A 93 13.52 1.69 13.70
N ALA A 94 13.01 0.47 13.50
CA ALA A 94 11.69 0.03 13.96
C ALA A 94 11.57 0.14 15.51
N MET A 95 11.52 1.36 16.02
CA MET A 95 11.35 1.72 17.43
C MET A 95 9.87 1.87 17.79
N GLY A 96 8.98 1.29 16.98
CA GLY A 96 7.53 1.35 17.14
C GLY A 96 6.93 0.00 17.52
N THR A 97 5.70 0.05 18.05
CA THR A 97 4.87 -1.12 18.40
C THR A 97 4.33 -1.87 17.17
N LYS A 98 4.51 -1.35 15.96
CA LYS A 98 4.07 -1.99 14.72
C LYS A 98 5.05 -3.12 14.36
N GLN A 99 4.58 -4.36 14.41
CA GLN A 99 5.33 -5.49 13.88
C GLN A 99 5.47 -5.33 12.37
N ILE A 100 6.71 -5.40 11.88
CA ILE A 100 7.01 -5.34 10.46
C ILE A 100 7.18 -6.77 9.96
N ALA A 101 6.56 -7.09 8.82
CA ALA A 101 6.71 -8.39 8.21
C ALA A 101 8.19 -8.66 7.86
N PRO A 102 8.78 -9.80 8.26
CA PRO A 102 10.21 -10.09 8.00
C PRO A 102 10.62 -10.00 6.53
N SER A 103 9.68 -10.28 5.61
CA SER A 103 9.89 -10.15 4.16
C SER A 103 10.23 -8.73 3.72
N ALA A 104 9.85 -7.69 4.49
CA ALA A 104 10.17 -6.29 4.19
C ALA A 104 11.68 -5.99 4.16
N MET A 105 12.51 -6.89 4.70
CA MET A 105 13.97 -6.76 4.75
C MET A 105 14.70 -7.56 3.66
N THR A 106 13.96 -8.21 2.75
CA THR A 106 14.51 -9.20 1.80
C THR A 106 14.59 -8.66 0.38
N GLU A 107 15.60 -9.11 -0.36
CA GLU A 107 15.76 -8.80 -1.80
C GLU A 107 14.65 -9.46 -2.64
N ALA A 108 14.27 -10.68 -2.29
CA ALA A 108 13.17 -11.40 -2.94
C ALA A 108 11.84 -10.63 -2.90
N GLU A 109 11.61 -9.83 -1.87
CA GLU A 109 10.43 -8.99 -1.78
C GLU A 109 10.51 -7.80 -2.75
N VAL A 110 11.70 -7.22 -2.94
CA VAL A 110 11.94 -6.19 -3.96
C VAL A 110 11.66 -6.77 -5.35
N ASP A 111 12.26 -7.92 -5.67
CA ASP A 111 12.08 -8.60 -6.96
C ASP A 111 10.60 -8.87 -7.22
N ARG A 112 9.89 -9.43 -6.22
CA ARG A 112 8.45 -9.68 -6.31
C ARG A 112 7.68 -8.40 -6.62
N LEU A 113 7.94 -7.30 -5.93
CA LEU A 113 7.22 -6.04 -6.14
C LEU A 113 7.50 -5.42 -7.51
N VAL A 114 8.76 -5.50 -7.98
CA VAL A 114 9.16 -5.08 -9.32
C VAL A 114 8.49 -5.92 -10.40
N GLU A 115 8.49 -7.25 -10.27
CA GLU A 115 7.81 -8.17 -11.19
C GLU A 115 6.29 -7.94 -11.23
N LEU A 116 5.69 -7.60 -10.08
CA LEU A 116 4.28 -7.22 -10.01
C LEU A 116 3.97 -5.92 -10.73
N GLY A 117 4.97 -5.07 -10.98
CA GLY A 117 4.83 -3.79 -11.66
C GLY A 117 4.25 -2.70 -10.76
N VAL A 118 4.61 -2.65 -9.47
CA VAL A 118 4.23 -1.50 -8.63
C VAL A 118 4.84 -0.20 -9.15
N ASP A 119 4.11 0.91 -9.03
CA ASP A 119 4.52 2.21 -9.56
C ASP A 119 5.56 2.91 -8.67
N TRP A 120 5.62 2.59 -7.38
CA TRP A 120 6.69 3.01 -6.48
C TRP A 120 6.85 2.07 -5.28
N ILE A 121 8.04 2.10 -4.67
CA ILE A 121 8.39 1.43 -3.43
C ILE A 121 8.91 2.49 -2.46
N GLU A 122 8.27 2.64 -1.31
CA GLU A 122 8.75 3.47 -0.20
C GLU A 122 9.75 2.68 0.66
N THR A 123 10.86 3.31 1.03
CA THR A 123 11.94 2.68 1.80
C THR A 123 12.67 3.68 2.69
N ASP A 124 13.17 3.20 3.83
CA ASP A 124 14.07 3.98 4.69
C ASP A 124 15.55 3.84 4.29
N ASP A 125 15.90 2.85 3.45
CA ASP A 125 17.25 2.64 2.92
C ASP A 125 17.25 2.73 1.38
N PRO A 126 17.15 3.97 0.83
CA PRO A 126 17.08 4.17 -0.62
C PRO A 126 18.35 3.74 -1.35
N GLU A 127 19.52 3.81 -0.70
CA GLU A 127 20.78 3.36 -1.29
C GLU A 127 20.80 1.85 -1.50
N ARG A 128 20.29 1.08 -0.52
CA ARG A 128 20.14 -0.37 -0.68
C ARG A 128 19.11 -0.71 -1.74
N LEU A 129 17.94 -0.07 -1.72
CA LEU A 129 16.91 -0.34 -2.73
C LEU A 129 17.42 -0.03 -4.14
N GLN A 130 18.14 1.08 -4.32
CA GLN A 130 18.67 1.48 -5.62
C GLN A 130 19.65 0.46 -6.20
N LYS A 131 20.47 -0.18 -5.36
CA LYS A 131 21.41 -1.25 -5.78
C LYS A 131 20.71 -2.53 -6.25
N LEU A 132 19.45 -2.74 -5.85
CA LEU A 132 18.67 -3.93 -6.20
C LEU A 132 17.85 -3.72 -7.49
N ILE A 133 17.38 -2.49 -7.73
CA ILE A 133 16.53 -2.16 -8.90
C ILE A 133 17.32 -1.57 -10.07
N GLY A 134 18.63 -1.29 -9.90
CA GLY A 134 19.50 -0.60 -10.86
C GLY A 134 20.58 -1.50 -11.45
#